data_AF-B0C595-F1
#
_entry.id   AF-B0C595-F1
#
_cell.length_a   1.000
_cell.length_b   1.000
_cell.length_c   1.000
_cell.angle_alpha   90.00
_cell.angle_beta   90.00
_cell.angle_gamma   90.00
#
_symmetry.space_group_name_H-M   'P 1'
#
loop_
_entity.id
_entity.type
_entity.pdbx_description
1 polymer ?
#
loop_
_entity_poly.entity_id
_entity_poly.type
_entity_poly.pdbx_seq_one_letter_code
_entity_poly.pdbx_strand_id
1 'polypeptide(L)'
;MFKKVDCQMEARTGIAIAVLLVGCAQPQISNETTETIAAVSPTSTPRPAPPQKNTPRRLKLRLTLDRPEDLKVKVGDEVVKGQILSERSAIRTRLMQKRNIVGHKLKQLQRPKISSLSAVEKAEVEQARFNVEQARSAISAFHADSPWTDYARSVLPISENIPLGQLQNQYLQAKGELAIAIAKLQDSQQRNKVLQHSSSQTGELTAQLQEIEENLNTMGLVHSPINGWIKSIKWVGQTNRELQIEMTVTVRSKLQVKANHPKAHHGNVHFFESRSVATTNQSKDGVREMKWYHYLAASEAFFPTNTILPFGEWCFWE
;
A
#
# COMPACT_ATOMS: atom_id res chain seq x y z
N MET A 1 -4.46 71.75 -2.37
CA MET A 1 -3.73 70.77 -1.54
C MET A 1 -3.66 69.45 -2.30
N PHE A 2 -2.56 69.21 -3.02
CA PHE A 2 -2.34 67.97 -3.76
C PHE A 2 -1.63 66.97 -2.84
N LYS A 3 -2.27 65.84 -2.55
CA LYS A 3 -1.62 64.70 -1.88
C LYS A 3 -0.89 63.87 -2.92
N LYS A 4 0.43 63.83 -2.78
CA LYS A 4 1.37 62.98 -3.51
C LYS A 4 1.19 61.54 -2.99
N VAL A 5 0.95 60.60 -3.90
CA VAL A 5 0.92 59.16 -3.61
C VAL A 5 2.22 58.58 -4.17
N ASP A 6 3.13 58.20 -3.28
CA ASP A 6 4.39 57.57 -3.64
C ASP A 6 4.15 56.06 -3.90
N CYS A 7 4.49 55.62 -5.11
CA CYS A 7 4.55 54.21 -5.51
C CYS A 7 5.87 53.61 -5.01
N GLN A 8 5.80 52.67 -4.06
CA GLN A 8 6.93 51.79 -3.71
C GLN A 8 6.96 50.60 -4.66
N MET A 9 8.00 50.53 -5.50
CA MET A 9 8.40 49.33 -6.23
C MET A 9 9.21 48.42 -5.31
N GLU A 10 8.66 47.27 -4.92
CA GLU A 10 9.43 46.17 -4.33
C GLU A 10 10.20 45.43 -5.44
N ALA A 11 11.51 45.65 -5.47
CA ALA A 11 12.44 44.86 -6.27
C ALA A 11 12.60 43.46 -5.66
N ARG A 12 12.06 42.44 -6.34
CA ARG A 12 12.27 41.04 -5.98
C ARG A 12 13.67 40.60 -6.43
N THR A 13 14.58 40.50 -5.48
CA THR A 13 15.89 39.87 -5.62
C THR A 13 15.72 38.36 -5.85
N GLY A 14 16.10 37.90 -7.04
CA GLY A 14 16.21 36.49 -7.38
C GLY A 14 17.41 35.86 -6.67
N ILE A 15 17.16 34.87 -5.83
CA ILE A 15 18.19 34.02 -5.23
C ILE A 15 18.49 32.89 -6.22
N ALA A 16 19.63 33.00 -6.92
CA ALA A 16 20.22 31.91 -7.68
C ALA A 16 20.88 30.91 -6.71
N ILE A 17 20.25 29.76 -6.49
CA ILE A 17 20.85 28.65 -5.74
C ILE A 17 21.68 27.82 -6.71
N ALA A 18 22.99 28.04 -6.70
CA ALA A 18 23.96 27.18 -7.37
C ALA A 18 24.17 25.89 -6.54
N VAL A 19 23.65 24.78 -7.06
CA VAL A 19 23.82 23.44 -6.48
C VAL A 19 25.22 22.93 -6.82
N LEU A 20 26.09 22.88 -5.82
CA LEU A 20 27.42 22.26 -5.91
C LEU A 20 27.29 20.74 -5.90
N LEU A 21 27.65 20.12 -7.03
CA LEU A 21 27.84 18.69 -7.19
C LEU A 21 29.15 18.27 -6.50
N VAL A 22 29.05 17.63 -5.34
CA VAL A 22 30.18 16.91 -4.71
C VAL A 22 30.09 15.44 -5.13
N GLY A 23 30.88 15.10 -6.15
CA GLY A 23 31.13 13.71 -6.55
C GLY A 23 32.25 13.12 -5.69
N CYS A 24 31.91 12.23 -4.76
CA CYS A 24 32.90 11.41 -4.07
C CYS A 24 33.42 10.32 -5.03
N ALA A 25 34.73 10.39 -5.26
CA ALA A 25 35.52 9.41 -5.98
C ALA A 25 35.40 8.02 -5.34
N GLN A 26 35.14 7.01 -6.15
CA GLN A 26 35.15 5.60 -5.76
C GLN A 26 36.45 4.96 -6.26
N PRO A 27 37.33 4.47 -5.36
CA PRO A 27 38.55 3.79 -5.78
C PRO A 27 38.23 2.39 -6.31
N GLN A 28 38.74 2.10 -7.50
CA GLN A 28 38.78 0.75 -8.07
C GLN A 28 39.98 0.00 -7.51
N ILE A 29 39.72 -1.16 -6.92
CA ILE A 29 40.76 -2.11 -6.51
C ILE A 29 40.96 -3.08 -7.68
N SER A 30 42.04 -2.85 -8.41
CA SER A 30 42.64 -3.81 -9.34
C SER A 30 43.34 -4.89 -8.53
N ASN A 31 43.04 -6.16 -8.79
CA ASN A 31 43.94 -7.27 -8.49
C ASN A 31 44.04 -8.16 -9.72
N GLU A 32 45.14 -7.94 -10.43
CA GLU A 32 45.71 -8.78 -11.46
C GLU A 32 46.58 -9.83 -10.75
N THR A 33 46.39 -11.11 -11.05
CA THR A 33 47.42 -12.12 -10.79
C THR A 33 47.40 -13.15 -11.91
N THR A 34 48.40 -12.99 -12.76
CA THR A 34 48.87 -13.89 -13.81
C THR A 34 49.49 -15.13 -13.17
N GLU A 35 49.01 -16.33 -13.53
CA GLU A 35 49.79 -17.56 -13.40
C GLU A 35 49.69 -18.41 -14.67
N THR A 36 50.78 -18.34 -15.44
CA THR A 36 51.48 -19.39 -16.19
C THR A 36 50.80 -20.75 -16.33
N ILE A 37 50.39 -21.07 -17.56
CA ILE A 37 50.01 -22.42 -17.99
C ILE A 37 51.28 -23.17 -18.39
N ALA A 38 51.70 -24.14 -17.58
CA ALA A 38 52.69 -25.16 -17.95
C ALA A 38 52.00 -26.51 -18.13
N ALA A 39 52.23 -27.13 -19.29
CA ALA A 39 51.71 -28.42 -19.71
C ALA A 39 52.50 -29.58 -19.09
N VAL A 40 51.82 -30.59 -18.50
CA VAL A 40 52.36 -31.96 -18.35
C VAL A 40 51.24 -33.01 -18.32
N SER A 41 51.35 -33.95 -19.28
CA SER A 41 50.93 -35.36 -19.41
C SER A 41 49.71 -35.98 -18.68
N PRO A 42 48.89 -36.79 -19.38
CA PRO A 42 47.84 -37.62 -18.80
C PRO A 42 48.35 -39.04 -18.48
N THR A 43 48.36 -39.43 -17.20
CA THR A 43 48.22 -40.84 -16.77
C THR A 43 47.91 -40.84 -15.27
N SER A 44 46.67 -41.11 -14.89
CA SER A 44 46.35 -41.54 -13.53
C SER A 44 45.43 -42.75 -13.53
N THR A 45 46.03 -43.86 -13.16
CA THR A 45 45.44 -45.12 -12.73
C THR A 45 44.38 -44.86 -11.64
N PRO A 46 43.23 -45.56 -11.63
CA PRO A 46 42.17 -45.32 -10.65
C PRO A 46 42.65 -45.68 -9.25
N ARG A 47 42.96 -44.65 -8.46
CA ARG A 47 43.29 -44.77 -7.03
C ARG A 47 42.04 -45.24 -6.29
N PRO A 48 42.09 -46.36 -5.53
CA PRO A 48 40.96 -46.84 -4.75
C PRO A 48 40.51 -45.75 -3.77
N ALA A 49 39.22 -45.43 -3.81
CA ALA A 49 38.60 -44.44 -2.95
C ALA A 49 38.91 -44.76 -1.48
N PRO A 50 39.40 -43.80 -0.68
CA PRO A 50 39.69 -44.03 0.73
C PRO A 50 38.41 -44.49 1.45
N PRO A 51 38.51 -45.44 2.38
CA PRO A 51 37.37 -45.93 3.14
C PRO A 51 36.70 -44.74 3.84
N GLN A 52 35.43 -44.51 3.55
CA GLN A 52 34.63 -43.47 4.18
C GLN A 52 34.51 -43.77 5.67
N LYS A 53 35.42 -43.20 6.48
CA LYS A 53 35.34 -43.25 7.93
C LYS A 53 34.02 -42.62 8.35
N ASN A 54 33.20 -43.39 9.07
CA ASN A 54 31.96 -42.96 9.72
C ASN A 54 32.24 -42.02 10.90
N THR A 55 33.02 -40.96 10.69
CA THR A 55 33.22 -39.95 11.71
C THR A 55 32.03 -39.00 11.71
N PRO A 56 31.44 -38.70 12.89
CA PRO A 56 30.34 -37.76 12.98
C PRO A 56 30.77 -36.40 12.41
N ARG A 57 30.03 -35.90 11.42
CA ARG A 57 30.34 -34.62 10.77
C ARG A 57 29.88 -33.49 11.67
N ARG A 58 30.75 -32.50 11.86
CA ARG A 58 30.43 -31.28 12.63
C ARG A 58 30.16 -30.15 11.66
N LEU A 59 29.00 -29.51 11.78
CA LEU A 59 28.59 -28.37 10.97
C LEU A 59 28.50 -27.13 11.85
N LYS A 60 29.03 -26.02 11.36
CA LYS A 60 28.99 -24.71 12.02
C LYS A 60 27.87 -23.89 11.40
N LEU A 61 26.96 -23.41 12.25
CA LEU A 61 25.85 -22.53 11.90
C LEU A 61 26.09 -21.17 12.54
N ARG A 62 25.95 -20.10 11.76
CA ARG A 62 25.99 -18.72 12.27
C ARG A 62 24.58 -18.17 12.32
N LEU A 63 24.18 -17.67 13.49
CA LEU A 63 22.84 -17.14 13.76
C LEU A 63 22.99 -15.71 14.26
N THR A 64 22.10 -14.82 13.82
CA THR A 64 21.92 -13.49 14.41
C THR A 64 20.65 -13.51 15.26
N LEU A 65 20.75 -13.07 16.51
CA LEU A 65 19.63 -12.93 17.45
C LEU A 65 19.57 -11.49 17.95
N ASP A 66 18.44 -11.08 18.51
CA ASP A 66 18.33 -9.77 19.17
C ASP A 66 18.56 -9.88 20.68
N ARG A 67 18.05 -10.97 21.28
CA ARG A 67 18.21 -11.27 22.70
C ARG A 67 18.54 -12.75 22.92
N PRO A 68 19.20 -13.10 24.02
CA PRO A 68 19.60 -14.48 24.24
C PRO A 68 18.42 -15.43 24.47
N GLU A 69 17.29 -14.93 24.95
CA GLU A 69 16.06 -15.73 25.18
C GLU A 69 15.36 -16.14 23.88
N ASP A 70 15.76 -15.56 22.74
CA ASP A 70 15.22 -15.91 21.44
C ASP A 70 15.76 -17.27 20.95
N LEU A 71 16.89 -17.75 21.51
CA LEU A 71 17.43 -19.08 21.22
C LEU A 71 16.63 -20.16 21.95
N LYS A 72 15.99 -21.07 21.21
CA LYS A 72 15.09 -22.11 21.77
C LYS A 72 15.78 -23.42 22.11
N VAL A 73 17.05 -23.54 21.79
CA VAL A 73 17.81 -24.78 21.90
C VAL A 73 18.99 -24.62 22.85
N LYS A 74 19.30 -25.68 23.59
CA LYS A 74 20.41 -25.76 24.55
C LYS A 74 21.49 -26.70 24.06
N VAL A 75 22.68 -26.60 24.65
CA VAL A 75 23.76 -27.54 24.40
C VAL A 75 23.34 -28.93 24.86
N GLY A 76 23.54 -29.93 24.01
CA GLY A 76 23.11 -31.31 24.27
C GLY A 76 21.76 -31.67 23.66
N ASP A 77 20.97 -30.69 23.19
CA ASP A 77 19.67 -30.96 22.59
C ASP A 77 19.82 -31.64 21.22
N GLU A 78 18.90 -32.57 20.93
CA GLU A 78 18.71 -33.12 19.59
C GLU A 78 17.83 -32.17 18.78
N VAL A 79 18.32 -31.76 17.61
CA VAL A 79 17.62 -30.92 16.65
C VAL A 79 17.21 -31.71 15.43
N VAL A 80 15.95 -31.57 15.04
CA VAL A 80 15.39 -32.14 13.81
C VAL A 80 15.37 -31.07 12.71
N LYS A 81 15.54 -31.48 11.45
CA LYS A 81 15.39 -30.62 10.28
C LYS A 81 13.98 -30.01 10.29
N GLY A 82 13.91 -28.69 10.18
CA GLY A 82 12.67 -27.92 10.29
C GLY A 82 12.34 -27.49 11.73
N GLN A 83 13.04 -27.98 12.75
CA GLN A 83 12.84 -27.52 14.12
C GLN A 83 13.30 -26.06 14.25
N ILE A 84 12.56 -25.28 15.03
CA ILE A 84 12.86 -23.87 15.29
C ILE A 84 14.09 -23.80 16.20
N LEU A 85 15.15 -23.17 15.71
CA LEU A 85 16.38 -22.90 16.45
C LEU A 85 16.28 -21.58 17.21
N SER A 86 15.66 -20.58 16.58
CA SER A 86 15.49 -19.24 17.12
C SER A 86 14.12 -18.69 16.77
N GLU A 87 13.49 -18.07 17.75
CA GLU A 87 12.22 -17.37 17.62
C GLU A 87 12.35 -15.96 18.20
N ARG A 88 12.30 -14.95 17.33
CA ARG A 88 12.37 -13.53 17.71
C ARG A 88 10.99 -13.02 18.14
N SER A 89 10.43 -13.65 19.16
CA SER A 89 9.03 -13.47 19.60
C SER A 89 8.66 -12.02 19.95
N ALA A 90 9.54 -11.24 20.58
CA ALA A 90 9.26 -9.84 20.91
C ALA A 90 9.19 -8.94 19.66
N ILE A 91 10.09 -9.15 18.69
CA ILE A 91 10.06 -8.39 17.43
C ILE A 91 8.82 -8.75 16.64
N ARG A 92 8.49 -10.04 16.53
CA ARG A 92 7.24 -10.49 15.91
C ARG A 92 6.03 -9.83 16.55
N THR A 93 5.97 -9.80 17.88
CA THR A 93 4.87 -9.16 18.63
C THR A 93 4.79 -7.66 18.32
N ARG A 94 5.92 -6.95 18.34
CA ARG A 94 5.99 -5.52 18.01
C ARG A 94 5.57 -5.24 16.56
N LEU A 95 6.02 -6.04 15.61
CA LEU A 95 5.64 -5.91 14.21
C LEU A 95 4.16 -6.22 14.00
N MET A 96 3.60 -7.22 14.69
CA MET A 96 2.16 -7.51 14.68
C MET A 96 1.34 -6.35 15.25
N GLN A 97 1.78 -5.74 16.35
CA GLN A 97 1.14 -4.53 16.89
C GLN A 97 1.18 -3.38 15.87
N LYS A 98 2.34 -3.14 15.24
CA LYS A 98 2.48 -2.11 14.20
C LYS A 98 1.55 -2.38 13.00
N ARG A 99 1.47 -3.64 12.55
CA ARG A 99 0.54 -4.08 11.50
C ARG A 99 -0.90 -3.76 11.86
N ASN A 100 -1.34 -4.11 13.07
CA ASN A 100 -2.71 -3.86 13.51
C ASN A 100 -3.01 -2.36 13.54
N ILE A 101 -2.10 -1.55 14.07
CA ILE A 101 -2.24 -0.08 14.10
C ILE A 101 -2.39 0.49 12.69
N VAL A 102 -1.53 0.10 11.76
CA VAL A 102 -1.59 0.56 10.36
C VAL A 102 -2.87 0.08 9.67
N GLY A 103 -3.26 -1.18 9.89
CA GLY A 103 -4.50 -1.74 9.35
C GLY A 103 -5.75 -1.02 9.86
N HIS A 104 -5.78 -0.61 11.13
CA HIS A 104 -6.85 0.21 11.68
C HIS A 104 -6.91 1.60 11.03
N LYS A 105 -5.77 2.27 10.83
CA LYS A 105 -5.72 3.57 10.13
C LYS A 105 -6.24 3.47 8.71
N LEU A 106 -5.88 2.40 7.99
CA LEU A 106 -6.34 2.17 6.62
C LEU A 106 -7.87 1.98 6.57
N LYS A 107 -8.44 1.20 7.49
CA LYS A 107 -9.90 1.02 7.60
C LYS A 107 -10.64 2.33 7.89
N GLN A 108 -10.04 3.26 8.65
CA GLN A 108 -10.64 4.58 8.90
C GLN A 108 -10.71 5.44 7.63
N LEU A 109 -9.70 5.32 6.74
CA LEU A 109 -9.61 6.10 5.50
C LEU A 109 -10.41 5.50 4.33
N GLN A 110 -10.75 4.21 4.37
CA GLN A 110 -11.44 3.49 3.29
C GLN A 110 -12.96 3.76 3.17
N ARG A 111 -13.50 4.79 3.84
CA ARG A 111 -14.93 5.15 3.69
C ARG A 111 -15.26 5.49 2.22
N PRO A 112 -16.48 5.14 1.74
CA PRO A 112 -16.80 5.19 0.31
C PRO A 112 -16.58 6.58 -0.26
N LYS A 113 -15.74 6.65 -1.31
CA LYS A 113 -15.46 7.87 -2.07
C LYS A 113 -16.59 8.13 -3.05
N ILE A 114 -17.18 9.32 -2.98
CA ILE A 114 -18.16 9.80 -3.97
C ILE A 114 -17.40 10.24 -5.21
N SER A 115 -17.86 9.76 -6.37
CA SER A 115 -17.25 9.97 -7.69
C SER A 115 -17.26 11.43 -8.15
N SER A 116 -16.27 11.80 -8.94
CA SER A 116 -15.94 13.15 -9.39
C SER A 116 -16.91 13.70 -10.44
N LEU A 117 -17.54 14.84 -10.15
CA LEU A 117 -18.52 15.54 -11.00
C LEU A 117 -17.90 16.73 -11.82
N SER A 118 -16.57 16.92 -11.76
CA SER A 118 -15.87 18.14 -12.21
C SER A 118 -16.03 18.54 -13.67
N ALA A 119 -16.37 17.62 -14.57
CA ALA A 119 -16.59 17.95 -15.98
C ALA A 119 -17.95 18.63 -16.20
N VAL A 120 -18.97 18.18 -15.46
CA VAL A 120 -20.32 18.74 -15.54
C VAL A 120 -20.33 20.16 -14.97
N GLU A 121 -19.70 20.38 -13.81
CA GLU A 121 -19.68 21.71 -13.18
C GLU A 121 -18.92 22.75 -14.00
N LYS A 122 -17.88 22.34 -14.76
CA LYS A 122 -17.20 23.25 -15.70
C LYS A 122 -18.11 23.65 -16.86
N ALA A 123 -18.89 22.72 -17.39
CA ALA A 123 -19.86 23.01 -18.45
C ALA A 123 -20.97 23.94 -17.95
N GLU A 124 -21.45 23.74 -16.71
CA GLU A 124 -22.43 24.64 -16.07
C GLU A 124 -21.91 26.08 -15.94
N VAL A 125 -20.65 26.27 -15.54
CA VAL A 125 -20.04 27.61 -15.46
C VAL A 125 -19.99 28.28 -16.82
N GLU A 126 -19.56 27.58 -17.87
CA GLU A 126 -19.49 28.14 -19.22
C GLU A 126 -20.88 28.49 -19.77
N GLN A 127 -21.88 27.66 -19.51
CA GLN A 127 -23.27 27.97 -19.87
C GLN A 127 -23.77 29.23 -19.14
N ALA A 128 -23.52 29.34 -17.84
CA ALA A 128 -23.93 30.51 -17.06
C ALA A 128 -23.21 31.79 -17.52
N ARG A 129 -21.94 31.71 -17.91
CA ARG A 129 -21.20 32.83 -18.51
C ARG A 129 -21.84 33.29 -19.82
N PHE A 130 -22.20 32.34 -20.67
CA PHE A 130 -22.89 32.64 -21.91
C PHE A 130 -24.23 33.35 -21.66
N ASN A 131 -25.02 32.89 -20.68
CA ASN A 131 -26.28 33.54 -20.30
C ASN A 131 -26.08 34.99 -19.81
N VAL A 132 -25.02 35.24 -19.02
CA VAL A 132 -24.67 36.61 -18.56
C VAL A 132 -24.32 37.51 -19.75
N GLU A 133 -23.55 37.00 -20.71
CA GLU A 133 -23.15 37.77 -21.89
C GLU A 133 -24.35 38.05 -22.81
N GLN A 134 -25.27 37.08 -22.95
CA GLN A 134 -26.51 37.26 -23.69
C GLN A 134 -27.42 38.32 -23.04
N ALA A 135 -27.59 38.28 -21.71
CA ALA A 135 -28.38 39.30 -21.00
C ALA A 135 -27.75 40.69 -21.10
N ARG A 136 -26.41 40.76 -21.05
CA ARG A 136 -25.66 42.01 -21.22
C ARG A 136 -25.79 42.57 -22.63
N SER A 137 -25.69 41.74 -23.66
CA SER A 137 -25.84 42.17 -25.05
C SER A 137 -27.26 42.66 -25.34
N ALA A 138 -28.28 42.03 -24.76
CA ALA A 138 -29.67 42.50 -24.86
C ALA A 138 -29.87 43.90 -24.25
N ILE A 139 -29.28 44.18 -23.08
CA ILE A 139 -29.25 45.54 -22.50
C ILE A 139 -28.56 46.51 -23.48
N SER A 140 -27.40 46.12 -24.03
CA SER A 140 -26.67 47.00 -24.96
C SER A 140 -27.43 47.29 -26.26
N ALA A 141 -28.15 46.29 -26.80
CA ALA A 141 -28.97 46.44 -27.99
C ALA A 141 -30.16 47.38 -27.72
N PHE A 142 -30.81 47.25 -26.56
CA PHE A 142 -31.85 48.18 -26.13
C PHE A 142 -31.34 49.63 -26.02
N HIS A 143 -30.11 49.82 -25.55
CA HIS A 143 -29.50 51.15 -25.52
C HIS A 143 -29.23 51.69 -26.93
N ALA A 144 -28.79 50.84 -27.86
CA ALA A 144 -28.48 51.21 -29.25
C ALA A 144 -29.73 51.56 -30.08
N ASP A 145 -30.84 50.83 -29.89
CA ASP A 145 -32.08 51.01 -30.66
C ASP A 145 -32.93 52.19 -30.16
N SER A 146 -32.76 52.60 -28.90
CA SER A 146 -33.59 53.66 -28.34
C SER A 146 -33.16 55.04 -28.86
N PRO A 147 -34.12 55.89 -29.30
CA PRO A 147 -33.85 57.23 -29.81
C PRO A 147 -33.41 58.23 -28.73
N TRP A 148 -33.48 57.86 -27.45
CA TRP A 148 -33.16 58.71 -26.32
C TRP A 148 -31.70 58.62 -25.88
N THR A 149 -31.09 59.78 -25.61
CA THR A 149 -29.77 59.86 -24.99
C THR A 149 -29.82 59.37 -23.53
N ASP A 150 -28.69 58.91 -23.00
CA ASP A 150 -28.58 58.47 -21.60
C ASP A 150 -29.06 59.56 -20.61
N TYR A 151 -28.83 60.83 -20.96
CA TYR A 151 -29.31 61.98 -20.18
C TYR A 151 -30.84 62.03 -20.14
N ALA A 152 -31.51 61.94 -21.30
CA ALA A 152 -32.97 61.98 -21.38
C ALA A 152 -33.62 60.84 -20.60
N ARG A 153 -33.01 59.65 -20.58
CA ARG A 153 -33.51 58.49 -19.81
C ARG A 153 -33.42 58.67 -18.29
N SER A 154 -32.42 59.43 -17.80
CA SER A 154 -32.26 59.65 -16.36
C SER A 154 -33.17 60.75 -15.79
N VAL A 155 -33.61 61.69 -16.63
CA VAL A 155 -34.34 62.90 -16.20
C VAL A 155 -35.83 62.82 -16.49
N LEU A 156 -36.24 62.10 -17.55
CA LEU A 156 -37.64 62.06 -17.97
C LEU A 156 -38.34 60.79 -17.46
N PRO A 157 -39.60 60.89 -16.98
CA PRO A 157 -40.41 59.73 -16.60
C PRO A 157 -40.98 59.04 -17.86
N ILE A 158 -40.12 58.34 -18.60
CA ILE A 158 -40.48 57.63 -19.83
C ILE A 158 -41.02 56.23 -19.50
N SER A 159 -42.10 55.80 -20.17
CA SER A 159 -42.70 54.47 -20.00
C SER A 159 -41.78 53.29 -20.41
N GLU A 160 -40.67 53.57 -21.09
CA GLU A 160 -39.62 52.61 -21.50
C GLU A 160 -38.82 52.02 -20.32
N ASN A 161 -39.02 52.53 -19.11
CA ASN A 161 -38.33 52.03 -17.91
C ASN A 161 -38.74 50.58 -17.55
N ILE A 162 -39.90 50.11 -18.02
CA ILE A 162 -40.39 48.75 -17.75
C ILE A 162 -39.56 47.68 -18.48
N PRO A 163 -39.37 47.71 -19.83
CA PRO A 163 -38.56 46.70 -20.53
C PRO A 163 -37.09 46.74 -20.11
N LEU A 164 -36.52 47.92 -19.86
CA LEU A 164 -35.14 48.02 -19.36
C LEU A 164 -34.99 47.39 -17.97
N GLY A 165 -35.92 47.66 -17.05
CA GLY A 165 -35.92 47.04 -15.73
C GLY A 165 -36.02 45.52 -15.78
N GLN A 166 -36.80 44.97 -16.72
CA GLN A 166 -36.87 43.52 -16.96
C GLN A 166 -35.53 42.95 -17.44
N LEU A 167 -34.88 43.59 -18.43
CA LEU A 167 -33.56 43.17 -18.92
C LEU A 167 -32.48 43.25 -17.81
N GLN A 168 -32.52 44.29 -16.98
CA GLN A 168 -31.63 44.43 -15.82
C GLN A 168 -31.86 43.30 -14.80
N ASN A 169 -33.11 42.94 -14.51
CA ASN A 169 -33.43 41.83 -13.63
C ASN A 169 -32.93 40.49 -14.19
N GLN A 170 -33.09 40.24 -15.49
CA GLN A 170 -32.55 39.04 -16.15
C GLN A 170 -31.02 38.97 -16.05
N TYR A 171 -30.33 40.10 -16.26
CA TYR A 171 -28.89 40.19 -16.10
C TYR A 171 -28.44 39.89 -14.65
N LEU A 172 -29.15 40.43 -13.66
CA LEU A 172 -28.87 40.14 -12.24
C LEU A 172 -29.11 38.66 -11.90
N GLN A 173 -30.18 38.06 -12.43
CA GLN A 173 -30.46 36.63 -12.26
C GLN A 173 -29.34 35.77 -12.87
N ALA A 174 -28.96 36.02 -14.13
CA ALA A 174 -27.88 35.30 -14.79
C ALA A 174 -26.54 35.45 -14.04
N LYS A 175 -26.26 36.63 -13.47
CA LYS A 175 -25.09 36.85 -12.61
C LYS A 175 -25.13 36.00 -11.33
N GLY A 176 -26.31 35.88 -10.72
CA GLY A 176 -26.52 35.02 -9.55
C GLY A 176 -26.28 33.55 -9.88
N GLU A 177 -26.83 33.07 -10.99
CA GLU A 177 -26.60 31.70 -11.49
C GLU A 177 -25.12 31.42 -11.74
N LEU A 178 -24.42 32.36 -12.38
CA LEU A 178 -22.98 32.26 -12.61
C LEU A 178 -22.20 32.16 -11.29
N ALA A 179 -22.55 32.98 -10.29
CA ALA A 179 -21.90 32.92 -8.98
C ALA A 179 -22.09 31.55 -8.30
N ILE A 180 -23.30 30.99 -8.36
CA ILE A 180 -23.61 29.65 -7.84
C ILE A 180 -22.82 28.57 -8.58
N ALA A 181 -22.75 28.63 -9.91
CA ALA A 181 -22.00 27.66 -10.71
C ALA A 181 -20.50 27.69 -10.38
N ILE A 182 -19.93 28.89 -10.20
CA ILE A 182 -18.52 29.05 -9.79
C ILE A 182 -18.29 28.46 -8.39
N ALA A 183 -19.19 28.73 -7.43
CA ALA A 183 -19.08 28.19 -6.09
C ALA A 183 -19.11 26.65 -6.08
N LYS A 184 -20.04 26.05 -6.84
CA LYS A 184 -20.11 24.58 -7.01
C LYS A 184 -18.82 24.00 -7.59
N LEU A 185 -18.25 24.65 -8.61
CA LEU A 185 -16.99 24.20 -9.22
C LEU A 185 -15.82 24.28 -8.22
N GLN A 186 -15.76 25.34 -7.41
CA GLN A 186 -14.73 25.47 -6.37
C GLN A 186 -14.86 24.39 -5.30
N ASP A 187 -16.09 24.14 -4.85
CA ASP A 187 -16.39 23.06 -3.89
C ASP A 187 -15.97 21.70 -4.44
N SER A 188 -16.28 21.40 -5.71
CA SER A 188 -15.92 20.13 -6.32
C SER A 188 -14.41 19.98 -6.50
N GLN A 189 -13.71 21.07 -6.85
CA GLN A 189 -12.23 21.10 -6.89
C GLN A 189 -11.61 20.85 -5.53
N GLN A 190 -12.14 21.48 -4.47
CA GLN A 190 -11.63 21.30 -3.12
C GLN A 190 -11.87 19.87 -2.62
N ARG A 191 -13.05 19.30 -2.88
CA ARG A 191 -13.34 17.88 -2.59
C ARG A 191 -12.37 16.96 -3.32
N ASN A 192 -12.07 17.22 -4.59
CA ASN A 192 -11.09 16.44 -5.35
C ASN A 192 -9.68 16.50 -4.75
N LYS A 193 -9.23 17.66 -4.28
CA LYS A 193 -7.93 17.78 -3.57
C LYS A 193 -7.91 16.92 -2.30
N VAL A 194 -8.96 16.97 -1.49
CA VAL A 194 -9.08 16.14 -0.29
C VAL A 194 -9.06 14.65 -0.64
N LEU A 195 -9.74 14.25 -1.71
CA LEU A 195 -9.74 12.86 -2.19
C LEU A 195 -8.35 12.42 -2.67
N GLN A 196 -7.59 13.30 -3.32
CA GLN A 196 -6.22 13.06 -3.75
C GLN A 196 -5.27 12.88 -2.55
N HIS A 197 -5.32 13.79 -1.58
CA HIS A 197 -4.54 13.66 -0.35
C HIS A 197 -4.87 12.36 0.39
N SER A 198 -6.16 12.02 0.50
CA SER A 198 -6.59 10.74 1.06
C SER A 198 -6.06 9.55 0.27
N SER A 199 -6.08 9.57 -1.07
CA SER A 199 -5.50 8.46 -1.86
C SER A 199 -4.00 8.31 -1.66
N SER A 200 -3.24 9.41 -1.60
CA SER A 200 -1.80 9.34 -1.35
C SER A 200 -1.50 8.75 0.04
N GLN A 201 -2.23 9.20 1.07
CA GLN A 201 -2.12 8.65 2.42
C GLN A 201 -2.47 7.15 2.47
N THR A 202 -3.51 6.72 1.75
CA THR A 202 -3.82 5.28 1.68
C THR A 202 -2.71 4.49 1.00
N GLY A 203 -2.11 5.03 -0.07
CA GLY A 203 -0.97 4.42 -0.77
C GLY A 203 0.25 4.26 0.14
N GLU A 204 0.59 5.30 0.90
CA GLU A 204 1.69 5.26 1.87
C GLU A 204 1.45 4.21 2.97
N LEU A 205 0.25 4.18 3.55
CA LEU A 205 -0.09 3.19 4.58
C LEU A 205 -0.12 1.76 4.04
N THR A 206 -0.58 1.56 2.79
CA THR A 206 -0.52 0.23 2.15
C THR A 206 0.92 -0.24 1.96
N ALA A 207 1.82 0.65 1.52
CA ALA A 207 3.23 0.32 1.36
C ALA A 207 3.89 -0.03 2.71
N GLN A 208 3.60 0.75 3.75
CA GLN A 208 4.07 0.45 5.11
C GLN A 208 3.56 -0.90 5.63
N LEU A 209 2.31 -1.25 5.32
CA LEU A 209 1.73 -2.53 5.73
C LEU A 209 2.43 -3.69 5.03
N GLN A 210 2.69 -3.57 3.72
CA GLN A 210 3.43 -4.56 2.96
C GLN A 210 4.85 -4.74 3.51
N GLU A 211 5.57 -3.66 3.78
CA GLU A 211 6.92 -3.70 4.38
C GLU A 211 6.91 -4.43 5.74
N ILE A 212 5.90 -4.20 6.58
CA ILE A 212 5.77 -4.90 7.87
C ILE A 212 5.50 -6.39 7.65
N GLU A 213 4.69 -6.75 6.66
CA GLU A 213 4.41 -8.16 6.33
C GLU A 213 5.64 -8.89 5.79
N GLU A 214 6.44 -8.24 4.94
CA GLU A 214 7.73 -8.76 4.50
C GLU A 214 8.70 -8.95 5.67
N ASN A 215 8.78 -7.97 6.58
CA ASN A 215 9.58 -8.09 7.81
C ASN A 215 9.09 -9.21 8.73
N LEU A 216 7.78 -9.42 8.84
CA LEU A 216 7.21 -10.53 9.63
C LEU A 216 7.53 -11.91 9.05
N ASN A 217 7.62 -12.01 7.72
CA ASN A 217 7.96 -13.25 7.01
C ASN A 217 9.47 -13.54 7.09
N THR A 218 10.31 -12.51 7.04
CA THR A 218 11.77 -12.67 7.06
C THR A 218 12.36 -12.79 8.47
N MET A 219 11.86 -12.03 9.44
CA MET A 219 12.41 -11.97 10.80
C MET A 219 11.73 -12.97 11.77
N GLY A 220 10.85 -13.84 11.27
CA GLY A 220 9.92 -14.63 12.09
C GLY A 220 10.55 -15.81 12.82
N LEU A 221 11.11 -16.79 12.10
CA LEU A 221 11.53 -18.06 12.67
C LEU A 221 12.76 -18.58 11.91
N VAL A 222 13.82 -18.97 12.64
CA VAL A 222 14.99 -19.62 12.02
C VAL A 222 14.91 -21.12 12.28
N HIS A 223 14.80 -21.91 11.22
CA HIS A 223 14.67 -23.36 11.28
C HIS A 223 16.01 -24.07 11.08
N SER A 224 16.16 -25.26 11.66
CA SER A 224 17.32 -26.12 11.45
C SER A 224 17.30 -26.72 10.04
N PRO A 225 18.37 -26.59 9.24
CA PRO A 225 18.44 -27.24 7.92
C PRO A 225 18.74 -28.74 8.00
N ILE A 226 19.14 -29.24 9.18
CA ILE A 226 19.73 -30.56 9.37
C ILE A 226 19.22 -31.23 10.66
N ASN A 227 19.29 -32.56 10.69
CA ASN A 227 19.13 -33.34 11.91
C ASN A 227 20.49 -33.49 12.62
N GLY A 228 20.55 -33.37 13.93
CA GLY A 228 21.79 -33.60 14.67
C GLY A 228 21.72 -33.22 16.14
N TRP A 229 22.86 -33.25 16.82
CA TRP A 229 22.99 -32.92 18.24
C TRP A 229 23.78 -31.63 18.42
N ILE A 230 23.27 -30.70 19.22
CA ILE A 230 23.98 -29.44 19.49
C ILE A 230 25.17 -29.72 20.39
N LYS A 231 26.37 -29.52 19.84
CA LYS A 231 27.62 -29.76 20.56
C LYS A 231 28.08 -28.54 21.37
N SER A 232 27.97 -27.35 20.79
CA SER A 232 28.42 -26.12 21.44
C SER A 232 27.71 -24.91 20.87
N ILE A 233 27.43 -23.95 21.74
CA ILE A 233 26.90 -22.63 21.39
C ILE A 233 27.92 -21.62 21.90
N LYS A 234 28.42 -20.75 21.01
CA LYS A 234 29.38 -19.68 21.35
C LYS A 234 28.81 -18.34 20.94
N TRP A 235 28.85 -17.39 21.87
CA TRP A 235 28.60 -15.98 21.58
C TRP A 235 29.85 -15.40 20.92
N VAL A 236 29.72 -14.96 19.67
CA VAL A 236 30.84 -14.43 18.86
C VAL A 236 31.04 -12.95 19.14
N GLY A 237 29.95 -12.20 19.27
CA GLY A 237 29.99 -10.77 19.53
C GLY A 237 28.60 -10.14 19.42
N GLN A 238 28.57 -8.81 19.56
CA GLN A 238 27.37 -8.01 19.45
C GLN A 238 27.64 -6.80 18.52
N THR A 239 26.71 -6.51 17.61
CA THR A 239 26.81 -5.36 16.70
C THR A 239 25.47 -4.62 16.67
N ASN A 240 25.45 -3.35 17.09
CA ASN A 240 24.30 -2.43 16.93
C ASN A 240 22.93 -2.95 17.41
N ARG A 241 22.90 -3.95 18.31
CA ARG A 241 21.77 -4.69 18.92
C ARG A 241 21.56 -6.13 18.45
N GLU A 242 22.33 -6.60 17.48
CA GLU A 242 22.33 -8.00 17.08
C GLU A 242 23.43 -8.78 17.81
N LEU A 243 23.07 -9.92 18.37
CA LEU A 243 23.96 -10.92 18.95
C LEU A 243 24.32 -11.95 17.88
N GLN A 244 25.61 -12.14 17.64
CA GLN A 244 26.10 -13.17 16.72
C GLN A 244 26.46 -14.43 17.50
N ILE A 245 25.92 -15.56 17.05
CA ILE A 245 26.15 -16.88 17.67
C ILE A 245 26.73 -17.83 16.65
N GLU A 246 27.74 -18.58 17.06
CA GLU A 246 28.24 -19.75 16.35
C GLU A 246 27.79 -21.02 17.08
N MET A 247 26.96 -21.82 16.41
CA MET A 247 26.47 -23.10 16.90
C MET A 247 27.12 -24.25 16.12
N THR A 248 27.62 -25.25 16.83
CA THR A 248 28.17 -26.46 16.21
C THR A 248 27.21 -27.63 16.40
N VAL A 249 26.74 -28.21 15.30
CA VAL A 249 25.82 -29.36 15.27
C VAL A 249 26.57 -30.60 14.80
N THR A 250 26.40 -31.72 15.50
CA THR A 250 26.97 -33.01 15.13
C THR A 250 25.92 -33.84 14.40
N VAL A 251 26.16 -34.12 13.12
CA VAL A 251 25.27 -34.90 12.27
C VAL A 251 25.75 -36.34 12.23
N ARG A 252 24.85 -37.27 12.55
CA ARG A 252 25.07 -38.69 12.26
C ARG A 252 24.76 -38.90 10.78
N SER A 253 25.80 -39.10 9.96
CA SER A 253 25.57 -39.52 8.58
C SER A 253 24.87 -40.87 8.61
N LYS A 254 23.64 -40.94 8.09
CA LYS A 254 23.07 -42.24 7.72
C LYS A 254 24.06 -42.86 6.73
N LEU A 255 24.61 -44.02 7.07
CA LEU A 255 25.27 -44.86 6.07
C LEU A 255 24.27 -45.00 4.94
N GLN A 256 24.61 -44.45 3.77
CA GLN A 256 24.01 -44.87 2.52
C GLN A 256 24.38 -46.34 2.40
N VAL A 257 23.55 -47.22 2.96
CA VAL A 257 23.64 -48.65 2.69
C VAL A 257 23.40 -48.73 1.19
N LYS A 258 24.49 -48.84 0.42
CA LYS A 258 24.42 -49.33 -0.95
C LYS A 258 23.70 -50.66 -0.82
N ALA A 259 22.40 -50.68 -1.08
CA ALA A 259 21.68 -51.90 -1.30
C ALA A 259 22.35 -52.52 -2.53
N ASN A 260 23.30 -53.43 -2.27
CA ASN A 260 23.74 -54.38 -3.28
C ASN A 260 22.45 -55.03 -3.77
N HIS A 261 22.03 -54.67 -4.98
CA HIS A 261 20.93 -55.32 -5.66
C HIS A 261 21.20 -56.83 -5.61
N PRO A 262 20.41 -57.64 -4.89
CA PRO A 262 20.41 -59.05 -5.18
C PRO A 262 19.80 -59.18 -6.58
N LYS A 263 20.53 -59.84 -7.49
CA LYS A 263 19.99 -60.30 -8.78
C LYS A 263 18.67 -61.01 -8.50
N ALA A 264 17.56 -60.38 -8.89
CA ALA A 264 16.24 -60.97 -8.77
C ALA A 264 16.13 -62.16 -9.73
N HIS A 265 16.06 -63.36 -9.17
CA HIS A 265 15.42 -64.47 -9.85
C HIS A 265 13.96 -64.11 -10.13
N HIS A 266 13.52 -64.38 -11.35
CA HIS A 266 12.15 -64.19 -11.81
C HIS A 266 11.19 -65.01 -10.94
N GLY A 267 10.50 -64.33 -10.02
CA GLY A 267 9.35 -64.83 -9.30
C GLY A 267 8.15 -63.99 -9.69
N ASN A 268 7.28 -64.58 -10.51
CA ASN A 268 6.03 -64.02 -11.00
C ASN A 268 5.12 -63.65 -9.82
N VAL A 269 4.93 -62.35 -9.55
CA VAL A 269 3.96 -61.88 -8.54
C VAL A 269 2.87 -61.10 -9.27
N HIS A 270 1.65 -61.59 -9.07
CA HIS A 270 0.43 -61.07 -9.65
C HIS A 270 0.23 -59.58 -9.35
N PHE A 271 -0.06 -58.86 -10.43
CA PHE A 271 -0.45 -57.46 -10.51
C PHE A 271 -1.83 -57.29 -9.86
N PHE A 272 -1.90 -56.68 -8.68
CA PHE A 272 -3.17 -56.18 -8.12
C PHE A 272 -3.28 -54.69 -8.44
N GLU A 273 -4.03 -54.42 -9.50
CA GLU A 273 -4.38 -53.10 -10.00
C GLU A 273 -5.33 -52.40 -9.01
N SER A 274 -4.80 -51.45 -8.25
CA SER A 274 -5.63 -50.57 -7.42
C SER A 274 -6.24 -49.48 -8.31
N ARG A 275 -7.43 -49.77 -8.85
CA ARG A 275 -8.28 -48.75 -9.49
C ARG A 275 -8.75 -47.76 -8.43
N SER A 276 -8.26 -46.53 -8.49
CA SER A 276 -8.91 -45.39 -7.87
C SER A 276 -10.23 -45.11 -8.61
N VAL A 277 -11.35 -45.38 -7.93
CA VAL A 277 -12.69 -45.03 -8.39
C VAL A 277 -12.86 -43.52 -8.20
N ALA A 278 -12.76 -42.76 -9.29
CA ALA A 278 -13.26 -41.40 -9.35
C ALA A 278 -14.79 -41.44 -9.44
N THR A 279 -15.48 -41.10 -8.34
CA THR A 279 -16.93 -40.87 -8.35
C THR A 279 -17.21 -39.52 -9.00
N THR A 280 -17.43 -39.53 -10.31
CA THR A 280 -18.08 -38.42 -11.03
C THR A 280 -19.59 -38.56 -10.85
N ASN A 281 -20.19 -37.73 -10.00
CA ASN A 281 -21.64 -37.57 -9.95
C ASN A 281 -22.09 -36.75 -11.18
N GLN A 282 -22.34 -37.44 -12.30
CA GLN A 282 -23.12 -36.89 -13.40
C GLN A 282 -24.60 -36.95 -13.02
N SER A 283 -25.14 -35.77 -12.66
CA SER A 283 -26.57 -35.53 -12.60
C SER A 283 -27.15 -35.59 -14.03
N LYS A 284 -27.81 -36.71 -14.36
CA LYS A 284 -28.85 -36.74 -15.39
C LYS A 284 -30.00 -35.88 -14.88
N ASP A 285 -30.08 -34.67 -15.41
CA ASP A 285 -31.31 -34.00 -15.84
C ASP A 285 -30.96 -32.53 -16.04
N GLY A 286 -31.05 -32.13 -17.30
CA GLY A 286 -30.85 -30.75 -17.71
C GLY A 286 -31.91 -29.84 -17.10
N VAL A 287 -31.52 -28.56 -17.03
CA VAL A 287 -32.29 -27.43 -16.51
C VAL A 287 -32.27 -27.29 -14.98
N ARG A 288 -31.41 -26.39 -14.49
CA ARG A 288 -31.64 -25.72 -13.21
C ARG A 288 -31.57 -24.20 -13.39
N GLU A 289 -32.73 -23.58 -13.26
CA GLU A 289 -32.89 -22.17 -12.92
C GLU A 289 -32.04 -21.83 -11.68
N MET A 290 -31.25 -20.76 -11.76
CA MET A 290 -30.70 -20.11 -10.57
C MET A 290 -31.79 -19.26 -9.93
N LYS A 291 -32.48 -19.81 -8.93
CA LYS A 291 -33.24 -19.00 -7.96
C LYS A 291 -32.30 -18.60 -6.83
N TRP A 292 -31.99 -17.30 -6.77
CA TRP A 292 -31.31 -16.67 -5.65
C TRP A 292 -32.30 -16.53 -4.48
N TYR A 293 -32.07 -17.28 -3.40
CA TYR A 293 -32.75 -17.03 -2.13
C TYR A 293 -31.97 -15.97 -1.35
N HIS A 294 -32.57 -14.78 -1.19
CA HIS A 294 -32.12 -13.80 -0.21
C HIS A 294 -32.53 -14.28 1.19
N TYR A 295 -31.56 -14.69 2.00
CA TYR A 295 -31.72 -14.83 3.44
C TYR A 295 -31.66 -13.43 4.07
N LEU A 296 -32.83 -12.85 4.36
CA LEU A 296 -32.98 -11.76 5.31
C LEU A 296 -32.97 -12.35 6.71
N ALA A 297 -31.83 -12.29 7.39
CA ALA A 297 -31.77 -12.53 8.82
C ALA A 297 -32.39 -11.33 9.55
N ALA A 298 -33.64 -11.48 9.96
CA ALA A 298 -34.27 -10.61 10.95
C ALA A 298 -33.66 -10.94 12.32
N SER A 299 -32.87 -10.02 12.88
CA SER A 299 -32.48 -10.05 14.28
C SER A 299 -33.55 -9.32 15.09
N GLU A 300 -34.44 -10.09 15.69
CA GLU A 300 -35.26 -9.66 16.82
C GLU A 300 -34.33 -9.37 18.01
N ALA A 301 -34.25 -8.11 18.41
CA ALA A 301 -33.63 -7.70 19.68
C ALA A 301 -34.72 -7.08 20.56
N PHE A 302 -35.20 -7.92 21.46
CA PHE A 302 -36.06 -7.65 22.59
C PHE A 302 -35.29 -6.79 23.61
N PHE A 303 -35.74 -5.57 23.92
CA PHE A 303 -35.31 -4.82 25.10
C PHE A 303 -36.53 -4.20 25.80
N PRO A 304 -36.75 -4.48 27.10
CA PRO A 304 -37.81 -3.84 27.87
C PRO A 304 -37.35 -2.51 28.50
N THR A 305 -38.22 -1.51 28.35
CA THR A 305 -38.63 -0.42 29.28
C THR A 305 -37.62 0.36 30.14
N ASN A 306 -37.90 1.67 30.16
CA ASN A 306 -37.67 2.67 31.22
C ASN A 306 -36.26 3.21 31.43
N THR A 307 -35.99 4.40 30.88
CA THR A 307 -35.48 5.53 31.69
C THR A 307 -35.89 6.86 31.05
N ILE A 308 -36.44 7.72 31.90
CA ILE A 308 -37.02 9.04 31.64
C ILE A 308 -35.91 10.07 31.37
N LEU A 309 -36.15 10.94 30.37
CA LEU A 309 -35.36 12.14 30.04
C LEU A 309 -35.58 13.28 31.06
N PRO A 310 -34.60 14.18 31.22
CA PRO A 310 -34.88 15.61 31.16
C PRO A 310 -34.04 16.23 30.02
N PHE A 311 -34.63 16.82 28.98
CA PHE A 311 -35.14 18.19 28.87
C PHE A 311 -34.17 19.27 29.39
N GLY A 312 -33.68 20.08 28.44
CA GLY A 312 -32.84 21.27 28.63
C GLY A 312 -31.74 21.31 27.57
N GLU A 313 -31.49 22.36 26.80
CA GLU A 313 -32.09 23.67 26.59
C GLU A 313 -31.39 24.17 25.31
N TRP A 314 -32.14 24.71 24.36
CA TRP A 314 -31.58 25.36 23.17
C TRP A 314 -31.35 26.83 23.50
N CYS A 315 -30.10 27.28 23.54
CA CYS A 315 -29.76 28.70 23.56
C CYS A 315 -29.26 29.14 22.19
N PHE A 316 -29.98 30.14 21.70
CA PHE A 316 -29.89 30.87 20.44
C PHE A 316 -29.28 32.24 20.78
N TRP A 317 -28.16 32.64 20.16
CA TRP A 317 -27.63 34.01 20.13
C TRP A 317 -26.95 34.18 18.76
N GLU A 318 -27.56 34.94 17.86
CA GLU A 318 -27.25 36.35 17.50
C GLU A 318 -25.88 36.56 16.85
#